data_AF-A0A3B8XWC9-F1
#
_entry.id   AF-A0A3B8XWC9-F1
#
_cell.length_a   1.000
_cell.length_b   1.000
_cell.length_c   1.000
_cell.angle_alpha   90.00
_cell.angle_beta   90.00
_cell.angle_gamma   90.00
#
_symmetry.space_group_name_H-M   'P 1'
#
loop_
_entity.id
_entity.type
_entity.pdbx_description
1 polymer ?
#
loop_
_entity_poly.entity_id
_entity_poly.type
_entity_poly.pdbx_seq_one_letter_code
_entity_poly.pdbx_strand_id
1 'polypeptide(L)'
;SPIGRTPRSNPATYTGAFTFIRDWFAELPEARARGYKPGRFSFNVKGGRCEVCQGDGVIKIEMHFLPDVYVECDACHGHRYNRETLEVKFKDKSIADVLEMTVDEAASFFKAVPAVRDKMEVLQRVGLG
;
A
#
# COMPACT_ATOMS: atom_id res chain seq x y z
N SER A 1 -20.47 -9.50 -5.42
CA SER A 1 -20.08 -9.05 -4.06
C SER A 1 -18.93 -8.07 -4.16
N PRO A 2 -18.96 -6.91 -3.47
CA PRO A 2 -17.86 -5.94 -3.55
C PRO A 2 -16.55 -6.52 -2.99
N ILE A 3 -15.43 -6.14 -3.60
CA ILE A 3 -14.06 -6.64 -3.30
C ILE A 3 -13.61 -6.28 -1.88
N GLY A 4 -14.22 -5.26 -1.26
CA GLY A 4 -14.02 -4.92 0.13
C GLY A 4 -15.19 -4.10 0.68
N ARG A 5 -15.39 -4.17 1.99
CA ARG A 5 -16.32 -3.30 2.74
C ARG A 5 -15.58 -2.18 3.50
N THR A 6 -14.25 -2.16 3.42
CA THR A 6 -13.40 -1.19 4.11
C THR A 6 -12.32 -0.65 3.16
N PRO A 7 -11.76 0.55 3.43
CA PRO A 7 -10.67 1.14 2.64
C PRO A 7 -9.34 0.34 2.61
N ARG A 8 -9.25 -0.72 3.42
CA ARG A 8 -8.07 -1.60 3.49
C ARG A 8 -7.95 -2.54 2.30
N SER A 9 -9.07 -2.91 1.69
CA SER A 9 -9.06 -3.76 0.50
C SER A 9 -8.74 -2.94 -0.74
N ASN A 10 -7.66 -3.28 -1.40
CA ASN A 10 -7.25 -2.69 -2.68
C ASN A 10 -6.76 -3.78 -3.65
N PRO A 11 -6.58 -3.49 -4.96
CA PRO A 11 -6.17 -4.48 -5.95
C PRO A 11 -4.87 -5.21 -5.58
N ALA A 12 -3.89 -4.52 -5.00
CA ALA A 12 -2.61 -5.11 -4.60
C ALA A 12 -2.76 -6.15 -3.46
N THR A 13 -3.61 -5.85 -2.47
CA THR A 13 -3.91 -6.81 -1.37
C THR A 13 -4.75 -7.98 -1.86
N TYR A 14 -5.72 -7.74 -2.74
CA TYR A 14 -6.62 -8.78 -3.23
C TYR A 14 -5.92 -9.80 -4.15
N THR A 15 -5.02 -9.32 -5.02
CA THR A 15 -4.24 -10.19 -5.92
C THR A 15 -3.08 -10.91 -5.24
N GLY A 16 -2.77 -10.54 -3.99
CA GLY A 16 -1.59 -11.00 -3.25
C GLY A 16 -0.28 -10.35 -3.68
N ALA A 17 -0.29 -9.45 -4.67
CA ALA A 17 0.90 -8.74 -5.14
C ALA A 17 1.59 -7.95 -4.00
N PHE A 18 0.79 -7.42 -3.08
CA PHE A 18 1.29 -6.62 -1.97
C PHE A 18 2.22 -7.38 -1.02
N THR A 19 2.13 -8.71 -0.93
CA THR A 19 3.09 -9.50 -0.15
C THR A 19 4.48 -9.41 -0.75
N PHE A 20 4.61 -9.65 -2.05
CA PHE A 20 5.90 -9.55 -2.74
C PHE A 20 6.48 -8.14 -2.73
N ILE A 21 5.61 -7.11 -2.80
CA ILE A 21 6.04 -5.71 -2.67
C ILE A 21 6.64 -5.47 -1.27
N ARG A 22 5.96 -5.89 -0.20
CA ARG A 22 6.47 -5.71 1.17
C ARG A 22 7.77 -6.47 1.42
N ASP A 23 7.88 -7.69 0.89
CA ASP A 23 9.09 -8.48 0.98
C ASP A 23 10.23 -7.77 0.26
N TRP A 24 9.99 -7.24 -0.94
CA TRP A 24 10.98 -6.45 -1.69
C TRP A 24 11.49 -5.23 -0.90
N PHE A 25 10.58 -4.44 -0.31
CA PHE A 25 10.95 -3.28 0.49
C PHE A 25 11.73 -3.63 1.76
N ALA A 26 11.47 -4.80 2.36
CA ALA A 26 12.22 -5.25 3.53
C ALA A 26 13.68 -5.65 3.22
N GLU A 27 13.96 -6.01 1.96
CA GLU A 27 15.30 -6.40 1.52
C GLU A 27 16.17 -5.21 1.05
N LEU A 28 15.62 -4.00 0.98
CA LEU A 28 16.38 -2.80 0.62
C LEU A 28 17.47 -2.49 1.66
N PRO A 29 18.63 -1.94 1.26
CA PRO A 29 19.74 -1.64 2.18
C PRO A 29 19.32 -0.82 3.39
N GLU A 30 18.51 0.22 3.21
CA GLU A 30 18.01 1.11 4.26
C GLU A 30 17.09 0.37 5.24
N ALA A 31 16.22 -0.50 4.72
CA ALA A 31 15.33 -1.32 5.53
C ALA A 31 16.12 -2.34 6.36
N ARG A 32 17.07 -3.04 5.73
CA ARG A 32 17.96 -4.01 6.38
C ARG A 32 18.80 -3.36 7.47
N ALA A 33 19.38 -2.19 7.20
CA ALA A 33 20.19 -1.44 8.17
C ALA A 33 19.37 -1.02 9.41
N ARG A 34 18.08 -0.71 9.24
CA ARG A 34 17.16 -0.36 10.34
C ARG A 34 16.48 -1.59 10.97
N GLY A 35 16.78 -2.80 10.51
CA GLY A 35 16.17 -4.05 10.98
C GLY A 35 14.69 -4.20 10.63
N TYR A 36 14.19 -3.45 9.63
CA TYR A 36 12.80 -3.51 9.22
C TYR A 36 12.48 -4.85 8.55
N LYS A 37 11.29 -5.37 8.87
CA LYS A 37 10.74 -6.63 8.35
C LYS A 37 9.54 -6.33 7.46
N PRO A 38 9.04 -7.29 6.65
CA PRO A 38 7.87 -7.08 5.79
C PRO A 38 6.62 -6.57 6.52
N GLY A 39 6.52 -6.82 7.84
CA GLY A 39 5.46 -6.27 8.69
C GLY A 39 5.49 -4.74 8.84
N ARG A 40 6.68 -4.12 8.81
CA ARG A 40 6.81 -2.65 8.82
C ARG A 40 6.09 -2.01 7.64
N PHE A 41 6.16 -2.67 6.49
CA PHE A 41 5.60 -2.22 5.22
C PHE A 41 4.11 -2.61 5.04
N SER A 42 3.48 -3.20 6.05
CA SER A 42 2.06 -3.52 6.03
C SER A 42 1.26 -2.43 6.74
N PHE A 43 0.29 -1.83 6.05
CA PHE A 43 -0.67 -0.90 6.67
C PHE A 43 -1.69 -1.63 7.58
N ASN A 44 -1.78 -2.96 7.51
CA ASN A 44 -2.75 -3.74 8.29
C ASN A 44 -2.28 -4.07 9.72
N VAL A 45 -1.00 -3.87 10.04
CA VAL A 45 -0.42 -4.22 11.35
C VAL A 45 0.35 -3.05 11.93
N LYS A 46 0.45 -3.02 13.27
CA LYS A 46 1.21 -1.98 13.98
C LYS A 46 2.69 -2.02 13.60
N GLY A 47 3.33 -0.84 13.64
CA GLY A 47 4.78 -0.70 13.48
C GLY A 47 5.15 0.37 12.46
N GLY A 48 4.77 0.19 11.20
CA GLY A 48 5.06 1.19 10.14
C GLY A 48 3.83 1.94 9.61
N ARG A 49 2.62 1.45 9.90
CA ARG A 49 1.38 2.16 9.54
C ARG A 49 1.24 3.48 10.31
N CYS A 50 0.43 4.38 9.78
CA CYS A 50 -0.07 5.52 10.53
C CYS A 50 -1.02 5.04 11.63
N GLU A 51 -0.72 5.34 12.89
CA GLU A 51 -1.58 4.91 14.01
C GLU A 51 -2.83 5.79 14.18
N VAL A 52 -2.86 7.00 13.62
CA VAL A 52 -4.05 7.89 13.68
C VAL A 52 -5.22 7.31 12.89
N CYS A 53 -4.98 6.92 11.63
CA CYS A 53 -5.99 6.22 10.81
C CYS A 53 -5.85 4.70 10.84
N GLN A 54 -4.96 4.16 11.67
CA GLN A 54 -4.66 2.72 11.74
C GLN A 54 -4.37 2.05 10.38
N GLY A 55 -3.74 2.78 9.46
CA GLY A 55 -3.41 2.32 8.11
C GLY A 55 -4.52 2.46 7.06
N ASP A 56 -5.69 3.03 7.39
CA ASP A 56 -6.78 3.19 6.43
C ASP A 56 -6.52 4.32 5.42
N GLY A 57 -5.70 5.31 5.79
CA GLY A 57 -5.45 6.54 5.02
C GLY A 57 -6.59 7.57 5.13
N VAL A 58 -7.74 7.14 5.64
CA VAL A 58 -8.94 7.95 5.87
C VAL A 58 -9.47 7.74 7.28
N ILE A 59 -10.22 8.71 7.79
CA ILE A 59 -10.97 8.63 9.04
C ILE A 59 -12.46 8.54 8.69
N LYS A 60 -13.14 7.55 9.28
CA LYS A 60 -14.59 7.37 9.14
C LYS A 60 -15.30 8.28 10.15
N ILE A 61 -16.18 9.14 9.67
CA ILE A 61 -17.06 9.97 10.48
C ILE A 61 -18.45 9.34 10.45
N GLU A 62 -18.90 8.84 11.60
CA GLU A 62 -20.22 8.24 11.72
C GLU A 62 -21.30 9.31 11.83
N MET A 63 -22.32 9.18 10.99
CA MET A 63 -23.42 10.13 10.91
C MET A 63 -24.72 9.42 11.31
N HIS A 64 -25.50 10.00 12.22
CA HIS A 64 -26.68 9.34 12.78
C HIS A 64 -27.80 9.08 11.75
N PHE A 65 -27.90 9.88 10.70
CA PHE A 65 -29.02 9.87 9.73
C PHE A 65 -28.58 9.84 8.27
N LEU A 66 -27.28 9.95 8.01
CA LEU A 66 -26.71 9.97 6.67
C LEU A 66 -25.69 8.84 6.54
N PRO A 67 -25.35 8.41 5.30
CA PRO A 67 -24.24 7.50 5.11
C PRO A 67 -22.95 8.07 5.73
N ASP A 68 -22.16 7.18 6.32
CA ASP A 68 -20.86 7.55 6.89
C ASP A 68 -19.96 8.19 5.84
N VAL A 69 -19.23 9.21 6.25
CA VAL A 69 -18.31 9.95 5.38
C VAL A 69 -16.87 9.56 5.71
N TYR A 70 -16.03 9.44 4.69
CA TYR A 70 -14.60 9.23 4.84
C TYR A 70 -13.87 10.52 4.51
N VAL A 71 -13.10 11.02 5.47
CA VAL A 71 -12.22 12.16 5.28
C VAL A 71 -10.77 11.68 5.22
N GLU A 72 -9.93 12.37 4.46
CA GLU A 72 -8.50 12.05 4.44
C GLU A 72 -7.89 12.21 5.84
N CYS A 73 -6.93 11.35 6.19
CA CYS A 73 -6.24 11.43 7.46
C CYS A 73 -5.19 12.56 7.46
N ASP A 74 -5.41 13.61 8.26
CA ASP A 74 -4.50 14.77 8.38
C ASP A 74 -3.07 14.41 8.84
N ALA A 75 -2.89 13.27 9.51
CA ALA A 75 -1.58 12.88 10.04
C ALA A 75 -0.67 12.20 9.00
N CYS A 76 -1.25 11.58 7.98
CA CYS A 76 -0.49 10.88 6.93
C CYS A 76 -0.85 11.31 5.52
N HIS A 77 -1.82 12.22 5.35
CA HIS A 77 -2.29 12.73 4.07
C HIS A 77 -2.61 11.59 3.09
N GLY A 78 -3.40 10.62 3.54
CA GLY A 78 -3.78 9.45 2.73
C GLY A 78 -2.71 8.36 2.59
N HIS A 79 -1.44 8.62 2.88
CA HIS A 79 -0.34 7.68 2.60
C HIS A 79 -0.31 6.41 3.47
N ARG A 80 -1.12 6.31 4.54
CA ARG A 80 -1.28 5.11 5.39
C ARG A 80 -0.09 4.71 6.26
N TYR A 81 1.07 5.35 6.13
CA TYR A 81 2.31 5.02 6.84
C TYR A 81 2.83 6.17 7.70
N ASN A 82 3.72 5.85 8.64
CA ASN A 82 4.54 6.84 9.33
C ASN A 82 5.73 7.28 8.47
N ARG A 83 6.29 8.45 8.81
CA ARG A 83 7.38 9.09 8.07
C ARG A 83 8.61 8.18 7.94
N GLU A 84 8.99 7.48 9.00
CA GLU A 84 10.18 6.61 9.02
C GLU A 84 10.06 5.43 8.04
N THR A 85 8.83 4.97 7.76
CA THR A 85 8.58 3.92 6.76
C THR A 85 8.60 4.49 5.34
N LEU A 86 8.15 5.73 5.13
CA LEU A 86 8.18 6.42 3.84
C LEU A 86 9.59 6.85 3.41
N GLU A 87 10.54 6.94 4.34
CA GLU A 87 11.96 7.18 4.03
C GLU A 87 12.63 6.03 3.28
N VAL A 88 12.10 4.80 3.39
CA VAL A 88 12.62 3.66 2.64
C VAL A 88 12.08 3.72 1.22
N LYS A 89 12.99 3.86 0.23
CA LYS A 89 12.63 4.07 -1.17
C LYS A 89 13.29 3.04 -2.08
N PHE A 90 12.52 2.56 -3.06
CA PHE A 90 13.04 1.83 -4.20
C PHE A 90 12.93 2.73 -5.43
N LYS A 91 14.04 3.02 -6.12
CA LYS A 91 14.06 3.94 -7.28
C LYS A 91 13.33 5.26 -6.99
N ASP A 92 13.66 5.89 -5.86
CA ASP A 92 13.06 7.14 -5.37
C ASP A 92 11.56 7.10 -5.02
N LYS A 93 10.94 5.91 -5.03
CA LYS A 93 9.55 5.70 -4.65
C LYS A 93 9.44 4.95 -3.34
N SER A 94 8.73 5.53 -2.38
CA SER A 94 8.33 4.88 -1.14
C SER A 94 7.25 3.83 -1.41
N ILE A 95 6.90 3.05 -0.39
CA ILE A 95 5.81 2.07 -0.52
C ILE A 95 4.44 2.74 -0.72
N ALA A 96 4.22 3.95 -0.22
CA ALA A 96 2.99 4.71 -0.47
C ALA A 96 2.93 5.13 -1.95
N ASP A 97 4.03 5.66 -2.49
CA ASP A 97 4.10 6.03 -3.91
C ASP A 97 3.82 4.83 -4.83
N VAL A 98 4.31 3.63 -4.44
CA VAL A 98 4.04 2.39 -5.17
C VAL A 98 2.56 1.98 -5.11
N LEU A 99 1.87 2.23 -3.99
CA LEU A 99 0.45 1.95 -3.86
C LEU A 99 -0.45 2.95 -4.61
N GLU A 100 0.09 4.13 -4.96
CA GLU A 100 -0.59 5.15 -5.76
C GLU A 100 -0.41 4.96 -7.28
N MET A 101 0.51 4.09 -7.71
CA MET A 101 0.73 3.78 -9.12
C MET A 101 -0.50 3.12 -9.76
N THR A 102 -0.71 3.41 -11.04
CA THR A 102 -1.60 2.57 -11.87
C THR A 102 -1.01 1.18 -12.06
N VAL A 103 -1.82 0.24 -12.52
CA VAL A 103 -1.34 -1.13 -12.80
C VAL A 103 -0.30 -1.11 -13.92
N ASP A 104 -0.49 -0.29 -14.96
CA ASP A 104 0.47 -0.11 -16.05
C ASP A 104 1.83 0.45 -15.57
N GLU A 105 1.80 1.46 -14.69
CA GLU A 105 3.00 2.02 -14.09
C GLU A 105 3.71 0.99 -13.22
N ALA A 106 2.97 0.26 -12.37
CA ALA A 106 3.51 -0.77 -11.49
C ALA A 106 4.13 -1.93 -12.29
N ALA A 107 3.49 -2.38 -13.37
CA ALA A 107 4.01 -3.43 -14.26
C ALA A 107 5.39 -3.04 -14.84
N SER A 108 5.49 -1.80 -15.31
CA SER A 108 6.73 -1.24 -15.87
C SER A 108 7.80 -1.04 -14.79
N PHE A 109 7.42 -0.53 -13.63
CA PHE A 109 8.30 -0.22 -12.51
C PHE A 109 8.94 -1.48 -11.91
N PHE A 110 8.15 -2.55 -11.78
CA PHE A 110 8.54 -3.87 -11.27
C PHE A 110 8.92 -4.87 -12.38
N LYS A 111 9.28 -4.43 -13.59
CA LYS A 111 9.67 -5.32 -14.70
C LYS A 111 10.74 -6.36 -14.36
N ALA A 112 11.62 -6.04 -13.41
CA ALA A 112 12.72 -6.90 -12.92
C ALA A 112 12.34 -7.75 -11.69
N VAL A 113 11.10 -7.68 -11.21
CA VAL A 113 10.57 -8.43 -10.08
C VAL A 113 9.39 -9.29 -10.56
N PRO A 114 9.66 -10.50 -11.08
CA PRO A 114 8.65 -11.33 -11.75
C PRO A 114 7.39 -11.57 -10.90
N ALA A 115 7.55 -11.83 -9.60
CA ALA A 115 6.44 -12.11 -8.70
C ALA A 115 5.42 -10.96 -8.58
N VAL A 116 5.85 -9.70 -8.77
CA VAL A 116 4.96 -8.54 -8.80
C VAL A 116 4.46 -8.28 -10.23
N ARG A 117 5.39 -8.27 -11.20
CA ARG A 117 5.07 -8.04 -12.62
C ARG A 117 3.98 -8.98 -13.13
N ASP A 118 4.11 -10.28 -12.87
CA ASP A 118 3.18 -11.29 -13.38
C ASP A 118 1.76 -11.07 -12.84
N LYS A 119 1.62 -10.54 -11.61
CA LYS A 119 0.32 -10.15 -11.04
C LYS A 119 -0.24 -8.91 -11.70
N MET A 120 0.60 -7.92 -12.02
CA MET A 120 0.17 -6.72 -12.73
C MET A 120 -0.25 -7.05 -14.17
N GLU A 121 0.48 -7.92 -14.88
CA GLU A 121 0.12 -8.37 -16.22
C GLU A 121 -1.24 -9.06 -16.27
N VAL A 122 -1.60 -9.84 -15.23
CA VAL A 122 -2.94 -10.43 -15.13
C VAL A 122 -4.01 -9.36 -15.01
N LEU A 123 -3.78 -8.32 -14.19
CA LEU A 123 -4.69 -7.18 -14.06
C LEU A 123 -4.84 -6.40 -15.38
N GLN A 124 -3.75 -6.19 -16.11
CA GLN A 124 -3.77 -5.55 -17.43
C GLN A 124 -4.62 -6.34 -18.43
N ARG A 125 -4.45 -7.68 -18.47
CA ARG A 125 -5.19 -8.55 -19.41
C ARG A 125 -6.70 -8.54 -19.20
N VAL A 126 -7.16 -8.24 -17.99
CA VAL A 126 -8.60 -8.10 -17.66
C VAL A 126 -9.12 -6.66 -17.78
N GLY A 127 -8.31 -5.74 -18.32
CA GLY A 127 -8.70 -4.36 -18.58
C GLY A 127 -8.62 -3.43 -17.36
N LEU A 128 -7.81 -3.77 -16.35
CA LEU A 128 -7.58 -2.94 -15.16
C LEU A 128 -6.18 -2.28 -15.16
N GLY A 129 -5.59 -2.11 -16.35
CA GLY A 129 -4.29 -1.46 -16.59
C GLY A 129 -4.31 0.04 -16.29
#